data_AF-A0A7W5UWG7-F1
#
_entry.id   AF-A0A7W5UWG7-F1
#
_cell.length_a   1.000
_cell.length_b   1.000
_cell.length_c   1.000
_cell.angle_alpha   90.00
_cell.angle_beta   90.00
_cell.angle_gamma   90.00
#
_symmetry.space_group_name_H-M   'P 1'
#
loop_
_entity.id
_entity.type
_entity.pdbx_description
1 polymer ?
#
loop_
_entity_poly.entity_id
_entity_poly.type
_entity_poly.pdbx_seq_one_letter_code
_entity_poly.pdbx_strand_id
1 'polypeptide(L)'
;MEQIKADCMKQGGFKYVPFVLPREDRPDLSGYDSMKAYRQKYGFGIFSRHVYPRDRLAGGVDAVVENPNNAIMMKLNPSQLAAYRKVESGCFRKAAKEVLGKEASSTTDAAEQLNAASARLAATEIDGDPELVSLAAGFADCLTVKGYKVSSTRPTDLARRGHDEILKESDKLGAKEFDNPKPGVHYGPTLSPAQARPYLEREIKAALDDLECGKEFYARYAPRQAAIDARVMNEYGPLMGL
;
A
#
# COMPACT_ATOMS: atom_id res chain seq x y z
N MET A 1 2.00 -1.95 22.13
CA MET A 1 2.85 -0.76 21.87
C MET A 1 2.16 0.55 22.20
N GLU A 2 0.95 0.80 21.68
CA GLU A 2 0.26 2.10 21.81
C GLU A 2 0.05 2.59 23.25
N GLN A 3 -0.19 1.69 24.21
CA GLN A 3 -0.32 2.08 25.62
C GLN A 3 1.00 2.63 26.20
N ILE A 4 2.13 1.99 25.90
CA ILE A 4 3.46 2.44 26.34
C ILE A 4 3.79 3.81 25.72
N LYS A 5 3.42 4.02 24.45
CA LYS A 5 3.55 5.32 23.80
C LYS A 5 2.72 6.37 24.53
N ALA A 6 1.46 6.07 24.86
CA ALA A 6 0.59 7.01 25.56
C ALA A 6 1.12 7.40 26.94
N ASP A 7 1.59 6.43 27.72
CA ASP A 7 2.16 6.68 29.05
C ASP A 7 3.45 7.51 28.96
N CYS A 8 4.30 7.23 27.97
CA CYS A 8 5.50 8.02 27.71
C CYS A 8 5.18 9.46 27.25
N MET A 9 4.19 9.64 26.37
CA MET A 9 3.74 10.96 25.94
C MET A 9 3.20 11.79 27.11
N LYS A 10 2.43 11.14 28.00
CA LYS A 10 1.94 11.74 29.23
C LYS A 10 3.10 12.20 30.14
N GLN A 11 4.15 11.40 30.28
CA GLN A 11 5.37 11.78 31.02
C GLN A 11 6.09 12.97 30.37
N GLY A 12 6.04 13.08 29.04
CA GLY A 12 6.55 14.23 28.30
C GLY A 12 5.64 15.47 28.29
N GLY A 13 4.53 15.45 29.04
CA GLY A 13 3.60 16.58 29.14
C GLY A 13 2.63 16.72 27.95
N PHE A 14 2.50 15.70 27.10
CA PHE A 14 1.62 15.71 25.94
C PHE A 14 0.45 14.75 26.09
N LYS A 15 -0.72 15.16 25.61
CA LYS A 15 -1.86 14.27 25.46
C LYS A 15 -1.62 13.35 24.26
N TYR A 16 -1.86 12.06 24.44
CA TYR A 16 -1.85 11.06 23.37
C TYR A 16 -2.96 10.04 23.63
N VAL A 17 -3.67 9.64 22.58
CA VAL A 17 -4.70 8.62 22.61
C VAL A 17 -4.13 7.35 21.98
N PRO A 18 -3.99 6.23 22.73
CA PRO A 18 -3.62 4.95 22.15
C PRO A 18 -4.52 4.63 20.95
N PHE A 19 -3.93 4.41 19.79
CA PHE A 19 -4.70 4.18 18.57
C PHE A 19 -4.06 3.08 17.74
N VAL A 20 -4.82 2.01 17.56
CA VAL A 20 -4.48 0.89 16.67
C VAL A 20 -5.44 0.99 15.50
N LEU A 21 -4.92 0.90 14.27
CA LEU A 21 -5.78 0.87 13.11
C LEU A 21 -6.60 -0.43 13.17
N PRO A 22 -7.93 -0.36 13.00
CA PRO A 22 -8.74 -1.56 12.93
C PRO A 22 -8.20 -2.46 11.82
N ARG A 23 -8.04 -3.75 12.11
CA ARG A 23 -7.69 -4.71 11.07
C ARG A 23 -8.80 -4.72 10.04
N GLU A 24 -8.47 -4.41 8.80
CA GLU A 24 -9.40 -4.55 7.69
C GLU A 24 -9.46 -6.02 7.27
N ASP A 25 -10.69 -6.54 7.14
CA ASP A 25 -10.94 -7.81 6.48
C ASP A 25 -10.67 -7.64 4.98
N ARG A 26 -9.41 -7.82 4.60
CA ARG A 26 -9.02 -7.82 3.20
C ARG A 26 -9.45 -9.14 2.56
N PRO A 27 -10.00 -9.11 1.34
CA PRO A 27 -10.34 -10.33 0.63
C PRO A 27 -9.06 -11.12 0.36
N ASP A 28 -9.15 -12.44 0.50
CA ASP A 28 -8.09 -13.32 0.05
C ASP A 28 -8.04 -13.33 -1.48
N LEU A 29 -7.03 -12.67 -2.04
CA LEU A 29 -6.81 -12.58 -3.49
C LEU A 29 -5.76 -13.58 -3.99
N SER A 30 -5.43 -14.61 -3.19
CA SER A 30 -4.47 -15.65 -3.60
C SER A 30 -5.03 -16.60 -4.67
N GLY A 31 -6.36 -16.69 -4.79
CA GLY A 31 -7.05 -17.50 -5.79
C GLY A 31 -7.41 -16.72 -7.06
N TYR A 32 -7.44 -17.42 -8.21
CA TYR A 32 -7.82 -16.81 -9.49
C TYR A 32 -9.26 -16.26 -9.46
N ASP A 33 -10.23 -17.01 -8.96
CA ASP A 33 -11.63 -16.59 -8.96
C ASP A 33 -11.89 -15.38 -8.05
N SER A 34 -11.26 -15.35 -6.87
CA SER A 34 -11.35 -14.19 -5.97
C SER A 34 -10.65 -12.97 -6.54
N MET A 35 -9.46 -13.14 -7.14
CA MET A 35 -8.76 -12.06 -7.84
C MET A 35 -9.57 -11.55 -9.05
N LYS A 36 -10.22 -12.44 -9.79
CA LYS A 36 -11.09 -12.07 -10.92
C LYS A 36 -12.29 -11.28 -10.45
N ALA A 37 -13.02 -11.76 -9.43
CA ALA A 37 -14.16 -11.06 -8.88
C ALA A 37 -13.78 -9.65 -8.37
N TYR A 38 -12.62 -9.52 -7.71
CA TYR A 38 -12.09 -8.23 -7.29
C TYR A 38 -11.79 -7.32 -8.48
N ARG A 39 -11.01 -7.79 -9.46
CA ARG A 39 -10.60 -7.00 -10.64
C ARG A 39 -11.77 -6.62 -11.54
N GLN A 40 -12.84 -7.42 -11.58
CA GLN A 40 -14.07 -7.10 -12.32
C GLN A 40 -14.81 -5.88 -11.76
N LYS A 41 -14.70 -5.61 -10.45
CA LYS A 41 -15.36 -4.46 -9.80
C LYS A 41 -14.40 -3.28 -9.60
N TYR A 42 -13.16 -3.56 -9.21
CA TYR A 42 -12.23 -2.53 -8.72
C TYR A 42 -11.01 -2.33 -9.61
N GLY A 43 -10.80 -3.16 -10.65
CA GLY A 43 -9.58 -3.10 -11.45
C GLY A 43 -8.33 -3.39 -10.59
N PHE A 44 -7.32 -2.52 -10.66
CA PHE A 44 -6.16 -2.55 -9.77
C PHE A 44 -6.38 -1.75 -8.46
N GLY A 45 -7.52 -1.08 -8.31
CA GLY A 45 -7.92 -0.31 -7.13
C GLY A 45 -7.72 1.20 -7.24
N ILE A 46 -7.03 1.71 -8.26
CA ILE A 46 -6.59 3.12 -8.35
C ILE A 46 -7.76 4.08 -8.52
N PHE A 47 -8.60 3.89 -9.54
CA PHE A 47 -9.75 4.77 -9.78
C PHE A 47 -11.00 4.30 -9.05
N SER A 48 -11.02 3.04 -8.62
CA SER A 48 -12.18 2.45 -7.92
C SER A 48 -12.50 3.18 -6.61
N ARG A 49 -11.50 3.68 -5.90
CA ARG A 49 -11.67 4.48 -4.68
C ARG A 49 -12.43 5.79 -4.87
N HIS A 50 -12.42 6.35 -6.08
CA HIS A 50 -13.16 7.56 -6.43
C HIS A 50 -14.59 7.22 -6.88
N VAL A 51 -14.78 6.08 -7.54
CA VAL A 51 -16.11 5.59 -7.95
C VAL A 51 -16.91 5.07 -6.75
N TYR A 52 -16.24 4.46 -5.79
CA TYR A 52 -16.83 3.88 -4.58
C TYR A 52 -16.24 4.54 -3.31
N PRO A 53 -16.52 5.83 -3.05
CA PRO A 53 -15.81 6.60 -2.03
C PRO A 53 -16.00 6.09 -0.60
N ARG A 54 -17.07 5.33 -0.32
CA ARG A 54 -17.35 4.75 1.00
C ARG A 54 -17.08 3.25 1.09
N ASP A 55 -16.67 2.62 -0.01
CA ASP A 55 -16.38 1.20 -0.04
C ASP A 55 -14.96 0.97 0.48
N ARG A 56 -14.84 0.34 1.65
CA ARG A 56 -13.55 0.04 2.28
C ARG A 56 -12.70 -0.88 1.41
N LEU A 57 -13.31 -1.82 0.70
CA LEU A 57 -12.58 -2.74 -0.19
C LEU A 57 -11.96 -2.02 -1.38
N ALA A 58 -12.55 -0.90 -1.80
CA ALA A 58 -11.99 -0.05 -2.85
C ALA A 58 -10.91 0.90 -2.33
N GLY A 59 -10.64 0.96 -1.01
CA GLY A 59 -9.85 2.04 -0.42
C GLY A 59 -10.49 3.41 -0.60
N GLY A 60 -11.83 3.45 -0.55
CA GLY A 60 -12.65 4.63 -0.81
C GLY A 60 -12.15 5.88 -0.08
N VAL A 61 -12.15 7.02 -0.78
CA VAL A 61 -11.58 8.28 -0.27
C VAL A 61 -12.27 8.81 1.01
N ASP A 62 -13.51 8.40 1.26
CA ASP A 62 -14.28 8.74 2.48
C ASP A 62 -14.20 7.65 3.55
N ALA A 63 -13.50 6.53 3.29
CA ALA A 63 -13.45 5.39 4.18
C ALA A 63 -12.31 5.47 5.23
N VAL A 64 -11.60 6.59 5.30
CA VAL A 64 -10.42 6.78 6.15
C VAL A 64 -10.81 6.75 7.63
N VAL A 65 -10.14 5.89 8.40
CA VAL A 65 -10.26 5.91 9.87
C VAL A 65 -9.44 7.08 10.40
N GLU A 66 -10.10 8.04 11.06
CA GLU A 66 -9.44 9.22 11.62
C GLU A 66 -8.58 8.85 12.83
N ASN A 67 -7.30 9.21 12.79
CA ASN A 67 -6.41 9.10 13.96
C ASN A 67 -6.76 10.22 14.96
N PRO A 68 -7.20 9.90 16.20
CA PRO A 68 -7.60 10.91 17.19
C PRO A 68 -6.48 11.86 17.59
N ASN A 69 -5.21 11.48 17.36
CA ASN A 69 -4.05 12.33 17.65
C ASN A 69 -3.87 13.46 16.62
N ASN A 70 -4.49 13.38 15.43
CA ASN A 70 -4.44 14.47 14.44
C ASN A 70 -5.08 15.74 15.01
N ALA A 71 -6.26 15.63 15.63
CA ALA A 71 -6.94 16.76 16.25
C ALA A 71 -6.17 17.35 17.44
N ILE A 72 -5.31 16.56 18.10
CA ILE A 72 -4.40 17.06 19.15
C ILE A 72 -3.28 17.88 18.51
N MET A 73 -2.59 17.33 17.51
CA MET A 73 -1.48 17.99 16.82
C MET A 73 -1.90 19.30 16.16
N MET A 74 -3.09 19.35 15.55
CA MET A 74 -3.60 20.55 14.86
C MET A 74 -3.89 21.73 15.80
N LYS A 75 -4.00 21.50 17.12
CA LYS A 75 -4.18 22.56 18.13
C LYS A 75 -2.87 23.11 18.69
N LEU A 76 -1.74 22.50 18.34
CA LEU A 76 -0.42 22.90 18.82
C LEU A 76 0.15 24.01 17.93
N ASN A 77 0.77 25.02 18.55
CA ASN A 77 1.57 25.97 17.80
C ASN A 77 2.86 25.30 17.25
N PRO A 78 3.59 25.92 16.30
CA PRO A 78 4.75 25.28 15.66
C PRO A 78 5.81 24.75 16.64
N SER A 79 6.12 25.52 17.69
CA SER A 79 7.10 25.11 18.72
C SER A 79 6.60 23.92 19.55
N GLN A 80 5.32 23.94 19.94
CA GLN A 80 4.68 22.83 20.65
C GLN A 80 4.60 21.58 19.78
N LEU A 81 4.29 21.71 18.49
CA LEU A 81 4.23 20.59 17.55
C LEU A 81 5.62 19.96 17.36
N ALA A 82 6.67 20.77 17.24
CA ALA A 82 8.05 20.28 17.17
C ALA A 82 8.45 19.51 18.45
N ALA A 83 8.10 20.04 19.62
CA ALA A 83 8.34 19.35 20.90
C ALA A 83 7.51 18.05 21.01
N TYR A 84 6.24 18.07 20.62
CA TYR A 84 5.37 16.89 20.58
C TYR A 84 5.99 15.78 19.73
N ARG A 85 6.38 16.09 18.48
CA ARG A 85 6.98 15.12 17.56
C ARG A 85 8.28 14.54 18.10
N LYS A 86 9.11 15.36 18.75
CA LYS A 86 10.36 14.90 19.36
C LYS A 86 10.09 13.90 20.49
N VAL A 87 9.13 14.18 21.37
CA VAL A 87 8.73 13.26 22.44
C VAL A 87 8.12 11.99 21.84
N GLU A 88 7.23 12.13 20.85
CA GLU A 88 6.57 11.01 20.17
C GLU A 88 7.58 10.05 19.53
N SER A 89 8.58 10.54 18.79
CA SER A 89 9.66 9.70 18.26
C SER A 89 10.46 8.99 19.37
N GLY A 90 10.68 9.65 20.50
CA GLY A 90 11.32 9.03 21.68
C GLY A 90 10.47 7.90 22.27
N CYS A 91 9.16 8.15 22.44
CA CYS A 91 8.20 7.19 22.96
C CYS A 91 7.98 6.02 22.02
N PHE A 92 8.00 6.26 20.71
CA PHE A 92 7.96 5.22 19.68
C PHE A 92 9.15 4.28 19.81
N ARG A 93 10.39 4.82 19.83
CA ARG A 93 11.61 4.02 20.01
C ARG A 93 11.57 3.16 21.27
N LYS A 94 11.16 3.76 22.39
CA LYS A 94 11.01 3.05 23.66
C LYS A 94 10.03 1.88 23.52
N ALA A 95 8.84 2.12 22.98
CA ALA A 95 7.83 1.07 22.81
C ALA A 95 8.27 -0.02 21.82
N ALA A 96 8.94 0.34 20.72
CA ALA A 96 9.46 -0.61 19.74
C ALA A 96 10.49 -1.55 20.37
N LYS A 97 11.41 -1.00 21.16
CA LYS A 97 12.43 -1.77 21.86
C LYS A 97 11.85 -2.65 22.96
N GLU A 98 10.96 -2.11 23.80
CA GLU A 98 10.40 -2.84 24.94
C GLU A 98 9.44 -3.97 24.53
N VAL A 99 8.62 -3.76 23.49
CA VAL A 99 7.60 -4.75 23.09
C VAL A 99 8.12 -5.74 22.06
N LEU A 100 8.94 -5.28 21.11
CA LEU A 100 9.34 -6.08 19.95
C LEU A 100 10.85 -6.33 19.89
N GLY A 101 11.66 -5.72 20.76
CA GLY A 101 13.12 -5.80 20.66
C GLY A 101 13.67 -5.15 19.39
N LYS A 102 12.91 -4.26 18.73
CA LYS A 102 13.28 -3.64 17.45
C LYS A 102 13.76 -2.21 17.63
N GLU A 103 14.75 -1.84 16.83
CA GLU A 103 15.26 -0.47 16.71
C GLU A 103 14.54 0.21 15.53
N ALA A 104 13.50 0.98 15.84
CA ALA A 104 12.78 1.78 14.86
C ALA A 104 12.50 3.17 15.45
N SER A 105 12.86 4.22 14.69
CA SER A 105 12.85 5.61 15.12
C SER A 105 11.51 6.32 14.95
N SER A 106 10.66 5.80 14.07
CA SER A 106 9.34 6.34 13.73
C SER A 106 8.51 5.29 12.99
N THR A 107 7.23 5.59 12.76
CA THR A 107 6.37 4.79 11.88
C THR A 107 6.87 4.78 10.43
N THR A 108 7.49 5.87 9.96
CA THR A 108 8.10 5.94 8.62
C THR A 108 9.28 4.99 8.49
N ASP A 109 10.21 5.02 9.46
CA ASP A 109 11.34 4.08 9.52
C ASP A 109 10.85 2.63 9.60
N ALA A 110 9.83 2.36 10.42
CA ALA A 110 9.21 1.04 10.46
C ALA A 110 8.64 0.59 9.10
N ALA A 111 7.98 1.49 8.37
CA ALA A 111 7.47 1.21 7.02
C ALA A 111 8.60 0.98 6.00
N GLU A 112 9.70 1.72 6.10
CA GLU A 112 10.91 1.50 5.29
C GLU A 112 11.54 0.14 5.56
N GLN A 113 11.68 -0.25 6.83
CA GLN A 113 12.19 -1.56 7.23
C GLN A 113 11.29 -2.69 6.73
N LEU A 114 9.97 -2.51 6.84
CA LEU A 114 8.98 -3.44 6.30
C LEU A 114 9.14 -3.62 4.79
N ASN A 115 9.18 -2.51 4.05
CA ASN A 115 9.29 -2.52 2.60
C ASN A 115 10.61 -3.16 2.15
N ALA A 116 11.72 -2.85 2.84
CA ALA A 116 13.02 -3.46 2.58
C ALA A 116 13.01 -4.97 2.84
N ALA A 117 12.37 -5.42 3.93
CA ALA A 117 12.23 -6.84 4.24
C ALA A 117 11.41 -7.57 3.18
N SER A 118 10.26 -7.02 2.78
CA SER A 118 9.41 -7.58 1.71
C SER A 118 10.16 -7.65 0.38
N ALA A 119 10.82 -6.57 -0.04
CA ALA A 119 11.60 -6.53 -1.28
C ALA A 119 12.73 -7.57 -1.30
N ARG A 120 13.46 -7.73 -0.19
CA ARG A 120 14.53 -8.75 -0.07
C ARG A 120 14.00 -10.17 -0.19
N LEU A 121 12.88 -10.47 0.47
CA LEU A 121 12.25 -11.79 0.40
C LEU A 121 11.71 -12.04 -1.02
N ALA A 122 11.02 -11.08 -1.61
CA ALA A 122 10.50 -11.20 -2.98
C ALA A 122 11.62 -11.39 -4.01
N ALA A 123 12.73 -10.67 -3.87
CA ALA A 123 13.91 -10.85 -4.75
C ALA A 123 14.47 -12.28 -4.69
N THR A 124 14.37 -12.94 -3.54
CA THR A 124 14.92 -14.29 -3.34
C THR A 124 13.91 -15.39 -3.68
N GLU A 125 12.68 -15.27 -3.17
CA GLU A 125 11.67 -16.33 -3.16
C GLU A 125 10.70 -16.26 -4.36
N ILE A 126 10.66 -15.13 -5.05
CA ILE A 126 9.80 -14.89 -6.22
C ILE A 126 10.67 -14.63 -7.46
N ASP A 127 11.51 -13.60 -7.43
CA ASP A 127 12.31 -13.24 -8.60
C ASP A 127 13.45 -14.23 -8.88
N GLY A 128 13.90 -14.95 -7.85
CA GLY A 128 14.88 -16.03 -7.95
C GLY A 128 14.26 -17.39 -8.29
N ASP A 129 12.93 -17.51 -8.37
CA ASP A 129 12.28 -18.78 -8.65
C ASP A 129 12.24 -19.07 -10.17
N PRO A 130 12.85 -20.18 -10.63
CA PRO A 130 12.98 -20.46 -12.06
C PRO A 130 11.64 -20.75 -12.75
N GLU A 131 10.66 -21.31 -12.03
CA GLU A 131 9.31 -21.56 -12.58
C GLU A 131 8.59 -20.22 -12.78
N LEU A 132 8.63 -19.32 -11.80
CA LEU A 132 8.04 -17.98 -11.92
C LEU A 132 8.70 -17.13 -13.00
N VAL A 133 10.03 -17.19 -13.14
CA VAL A 133 10.75 -16.49 -14.21
C VAL A 133 10.32 -17.02 -15.58
N SER A 134 10.16 -18.34 -15.72
CA SER A 134 9.69 -18.93 -16.97
C SER A 134 8.24 -18.54 -17.28
N LEU A 135 7.34 -18.60 -16.30
CA LEU A 135 5.94 -18.19 -16.46
C LEU A 135 5.80 -16.70 -16.77
N ALA A 136 6.67 -15.86 -16.21
CA ALA A 136 6.68 -14.43 -16.47
C ALA A 136 6.97 -14.10 -17.94
N ALA A 137 7.78 -14.90 -18.64
CA ALA A 137 8.03 -14.69 -20.08
C ALA A 137 6.74 -14.87 -20.91
N GLY A 138 6.01 -15.97 -20.71
CA GLY A 138 4.75 -16.21 -21.42
C GLY A 138 3.67 -15.18 -21.08
N PHE A 139 3.62 -14.75 -19.81
CA PHE A 139 2.75 -13.66 -19.38
C PHE A 139 3.08 -12.34 -20.10
N ALA A 140 4.36 -11.97 -20.16
CA ALA A 140 4.83 -10.78 -20.86
C ALA A 140 4.51 -10.79 -22.36
N ASP A 141 4.68 -11.93 -23.03
CA ASP A 141 4.37 -12.08 -24.46
C ASP A 141 2.87 -11.87 -24.72
N CYS A 142 2.01 -12.49 -23.91
CA CYS A 142 0.55 -12.32 -24.02
C CYS A 142 0.13 -10.86 -23.84
N LEU A 143 0.70 -10.17 -22.85
CA LEU A 143 0.45 -8.74 -22.63
C LEU A 143 0.90 -7.89 -23.82
N THR A 144 2.07 -8.20 -24.39
CA THR A 144 2.62 -7.48 -25.55
C THR A 144 1.73 -7.65 -26.79
N VAL A 145 1.23 -8.86 -27.05
CA VAL A 145 0.27 -9.13 -28.14
C VAL A 145 -1.03 -8.35 -27.97
N LYS A 146 -1.49 -8.16 -26.71
CA LYS A 146 -2.65 -7.32 -26.39
C LYS A 146 -2.34 -5.80 -26.43
N GLY A 147 -1.12 -5.40 -26.74
CA GLY A 147 -0.71 -4.00 -26.89
C GLY A 147 -0.28 -3.31 -25.60
N TYR A 148 -0.08 -4.06 -24.50
CA TYR A 148 0.44 -3.48 -23.26
C TYR A 148 1.97 -3.38 -23.32
N LYS A 149 2.52 -2.27 -22.82
CA LYS A 149 3.96 -2.08 -22.68
C LYS A 149 4.50 -2.98 -21.56
N VAL A 150 5.46 -3.84 -21.89
CA VAL A 150 6.22 -4.63 -20.91
C VAL A 150 7.68 -4.16 -20.92
N SER A 151 8.16 -3.66 -19.77
CA SER A 151 9.54 -3.14 -19.63
C SER A 151 10.47 -4.06 -18.84
N SER A 152 9.93 -5.09 -18.20
CA SER A 152 10.66 -6.06 -17.39
C SER A 152 9.87 -7.37 -17.36
N THR A 153 10.58 -8.48 -17.40
CA THR A 153 10.04 -9.84 -17.20
C THR A 153 10.37 -10.38 -15.81
N ARG A 154 10.97 -9.56 -14.93
CA ARG A 154 11.16 -9.93 -13.53
C ARG A 154 9.78 -10.14 -12.89
N PRO A 155 9.51 -11.29 -12.24
CA PRO A 155 8.19 -11.62 -11.70
C PRO A 155 7.51 -10.51 -10.90
N THR A 156 8.22 -9.89 -9.94
CA THR A 156 7.67 -8.80 -9.12
C THR A 156 7.33 -7.54 -9.92
N ASP A 157 8.16 -7.16 -10.91
CA ASP A 157 7.88 -6.02 -11.79
C ASP A 157 6.68 -6.30 -12.68
N LEU A 158 6.60 -7.51 -13.23
CA LEU A 158 5.55 -7.88 -14.16
C LEU A 158 4.18 -7.94 -13.46
N ALA A 159 4.13 -8.50 -12.24
CA ALA A 159 2.92 -8.52 -11.41
C ALA A 159 2.41 -7.11 -11.06
N ARG A 160 3.34 -6.15 -10.87
CA ARG A 160 3.02 -4.77 -10.47
C ARG A 160 2.77 -3.82 -11.67
N ARG A 161 3.22 -4.19 -12.86
CA ARG A 161 3.18 -3.37 -14.09
C ARG A 161 1.83 -2.71 -14.34
N GLY A 162 0.74 -3.49 -14.31
CA GLY A 162 -0.60 -2.97 -14.58
C GLY A 162 -1.01 -1.89 -13.59
N HIS A 163 -0.82 -2.14 -12.30
CA HIS A 163 -1.06 -1.17 -11.24
C HIS A 163 -0.18 0.08 -11.40
N ASP A 164 1.12 -0.07 -11.65
CA ASP A 164 2.05 1.04 -11.81
C ASP A 164 1.70 1.98 -12.99
N GLU A 165 1.32 1.42 -14.14
CA GLU A 165 0.96 2.23 -15.30
C GLU A 165 -0.31 3.06 -15.05
N ILE A 166 -1.30 2.47 -14.37
CA ILE A 166 -2.53 3.17 -13.98
C ILE A 166 -2.26 4.20 -12.87
N LEU A 167 -1.41 3.89 -11.89
CA LEU A 167 -0.98 4.83 -10.86
C LEU A 167 -0.27 6.05 -11.48
N LYS A 168 0.62 5.84 -12.46
CA LYS A 168 1.26 6.94 -13.20
C LYS A 168 0.25 7.80 -13.97
N GLU A 169 -0.82 7.21 -14.52
CA GLU A 169 -1.91 7.97 -15.13
C GLU A 169 -2.62 8.84 -14.09
N SER A 170 -2.98 8.24 -12.94
CA SER A 170 -3.59 8.96 -11.81
C SER A 170 -2.72 10.12 -11.32
N ASP A 171 -1.42 9.88 -11.09
CA ASP A 171 -0.48 10.92 -10.65
C ASP A 171 -0.38 12.07 -11.66
N LYS A 172 -0.38 11.78 -12.97
CA LYS A 172 -0.39 12.81 -14.01
C LYS A 172 -1.67 13.62 -14.02
N LEU A 173 -2.80 13.05 -13.63
CA LEU A 173 -4.06 13.78 -13.51
C LEU A 173 -4.00 14.71 -12.31
N GLY A 174 -3.63 14.19 -11.14
CA GLY A 174 -3.59 15.01 -9.92
C GLY A 174 -2.52 16.09 -9.98
N ALA A 175 -1.36 15.83 -10.58
CA ALA A 175 -0.30 16.84 -10.72
C ALA A 175 -0.74 18.10 -11.49
N LYS A 176 -1.77 18.01 -12.36
CA LYS A 176 -2.32 19.17 -13.07
C LYS A 176 -3.10 20.12 -12.15
N GLU A 177 -3.48 19.68 -10.97
CA GLU A 177 -4.18 20.48 -9.97
C GLU A 177 -3.22 21.34 -9.12
N PHE A 178 -1.89 21.21 -9.34
CA PHE A 178 -0.87 21.92 -8.56
C PHE A 178 0.04 22.75 -9.47
N ASP A 179 0.37 23.98 -9.03
CA ASP A 179 1.20 24.90 -9.81
C ASP A 179 2.67 24.46 -9.93
N ASN A 180 3.18 23.71 -8.95
CA ASN A 180 4.58 23.25 -8.88
C ASN A 180 4.67 21.83 -8.30
N PRO A 181 4.22 20.80 -9.06
CA PRO A 181 4.32 19.42 -8.61
C PRO A 181 5.80 19.01 -8.49
N LYS A 182 6.17 18.48 -7.33
CA LYS A 182 7.53 18.02 -7.03
C LYS A 182 7.74 16.61 -7.56
N PRO A 183 8.88 16.32 -8.21
CA PRO A 183 9.23 14.96 -8.60
C PRO A 183 9.24 14.01 -7.40
N GLY A 184 8.72 12.80 -7.58
CA GLY A 184 8.68 11.77 -6.53
C GLY A 184 7.58 11.94 -5.47
N VAL A 185 6.68 12.92 -5.64
CA VAL A 185 5.47 13.05 -4.82
C VAL A 185 4.28 12.48 -5.58
N HIS A 186 3.48 11.65 -4.92
CA HIS A 186 2.21 11.17 -5.47
C HIS A 186 1.14 12.26 -5.37
N TYR A 187 0.44 12.48 -6.48
CA TYR A 187 -0.61 13.50 -6.60
C TYR A 187 -1.91 12.79 -6.96
N GLY A 188 -2.71 12.43 -5.95
CA GLY A 188 -4.04 11.87 -6.19
C GLY A 188 -4.97 12.94 -6.79
N PRO A 189 -5.69 12.66 -7.89
CA PRO A 189 -6.60 13.61 -8.49
C PRO A 189 -7.88 13.78 -7.68
N THR A 190 -8.48 14.97 -7.75
CA THR A 190 -9.79 15.24 -7.15
C THR A 190 -10.89 14.91 -8.17
N LEU A 191 -11.35 13.66 -8.17
CA LEU A 191 -12.38 13.18 -9.10
C LEU A 191 -13.70 12.88 -8.39
N SER A 192 -14.81 13.35 -8.97
CA SER A 192 -16.13 12.81 -8.64
C SER A 192 -16.30 11.38 -9.15
N PRO A 193 -17.24 10.59 -8.59
CA PRO A 193 -17.51 9.23 -9.07
C PRO A 193 -17.80 9.16 -10.58
N ALA A 194 -18.49 10.17 -11.14
CA ALA A 194 -18.79 10.24 -12.56
C ALA A 194 -17.55 10.48 -13.42
N GLN A 195 -16.63 11.35 -12.97
CA GLN A 195 -15.37 11.62 -13.67
C GLN A 195 -14.40 10.44 -13.60
N ALA A 196 -14.40 9.68 -12.50
CA ALA A 196 -13.51 8.53 -12.32
C ALA A 196 -13.97 7.27 -13.11
N ARG A 197 -15.26 7.14 -13.41
CA ARG A 197 -15.84 5.92 -14.02
C ARG A 197 -15.17 5.51 -15.34
N PRO A 198 -14.92 6.41 -16.32
CA PRO A 198 -14.24 6.02 -17.56
C PRO A 198 -12.80 5.53 -17.35
N TYR A 199 -12.12 6.03 -16.31
CA TYR A 199 -10.78 5.56 -15.95
C TYR A 199 -10.85 4.17 -15.32
N LEU A 200 -11.81 3.94 -14.41
CA LEU A 200 -12.05 2.64 -13.82
C LEU A 200 -12.42 1.59 -14.88
N GLU A 201 -13.22 1.93 -15.89
CA GLU A 201 -13.56 1.00 -16.98
C GLU A 201 -12.31 0.53 -17.75
N ARG A 202 -11.38 1.44 -18.03
CA ARG A 202 -10.08 1.09 -18.64
C ARG A 202 -9.21 0.27 -17.71
N GLU A 203 -9.18 0.64 -16.44
CA GLU A 203 -8.43 -0.08 -15.40
C GLU A 203 -8.94 -1.52 -15.23
N ILE A 204 -10.27 -1.74 -15.18
CA ILE A 204 -10.89 -3.06 -15.11
C ILE A 204 -10.49 -3.89 -16.34
N LYS A 205 -10.59 -3.31 -17.54
CA LYS A 205 -10.16 -4.02 -18.76
C LYS A 205 -8.69 -4.44 -18.67
N ALA A 206 -7.80 -3.52 -18.29
CA ALA A 206 -6.38 -3.81 -18.14
C ALA A 206 -6.11 -4.88 -17.08
N ALA A 207 -6.81 -4.82 -15.93
CA ALA A 207 -6.67 -5.78 -14.84
C ALA A 207 -7.15 -7.18 -15.24
N LEU A 208 -8.22 -7.30 -16.02
CA LEU A 208 -8.73 -8.58 -16.51
C LEU A 208 -7.86 -9.17 -17.61
N ASP A 209 -7.38 -8.35 -18.55
CA ASP A 209 -6.40 -8.80 -19.55
C ASP A 209 -5.10 -9.28 -18.88
N ASP A 210 -4.64 -8.56 -17.86
CA ASP A 210 -3.48 -8.91 -17.04
C ASP A 210 -3.68 -10.23 -16.29
N LEU A 211 -4.85 -10.42 -15.66
CA LEU A 211 -5.16 -11.65 -14.95
C LEU A 211 -5.24 -12.85 -15.89
N GLU A 212 -5.83 -12.66 -17.07
CA GLU A 212 -5.98 -13.74 -18.05
C GLU A 212 -4.64 -14.14 -18.65
N CYS A 213 -3.81 -13.16 -19.07
CA CYS A 213 -2.47 -13.45 -19.57
C CYS A 213 -1.56 -14.05 -18.50
N GLY A 214 -1.74 -13.67 -17.24
CA GLY A 214 -0.94 -14.12 -16.11
C GLY A 214 -1.54 -15.29 -15.35
N LYS A 215 -2.54 -16.01 -15.87
CA LYS A 215 -3.31 -17.00 -15.10
C LYS A 215 -2.44 -18.05 -14.39
N GLU A 216 -1.54 -18.69 -15.13
CA GLU A 216 -0.62 -19.70 -14.57
C GLU A 216 0.44 -19.05 -13.67
N PHE A 217 0.92 -17.87 -14.05
CA PHE A 217 1.84 -17.06 -13.25
C PHE A 217 1.26 -16.73 -11.87
N TYR A 218 0.04 -16.17 -11.80
CA TYR A 218 -0.62 -15.78 -10.56
C TYR A 218 -0.98 -16.97 -9.67
N ALA A 219 -1.30 -18.14 -10.25
CA ALA A 219 -1.52 -19.36 -9.48
C ALA A 219 -0.28 -19.79 -8.66
N ARG A 220 0.92 -19.39 -9.10
CA ARG A 220 2.19 -19.62 -8.38
C ARG A 220 2.64 -18.41 -7.57
N TYR A 221 2.49 -17.22 -8.13
CA TYR A 221 2.95 -15.96 -7.55
C TYR A 221 2.14 -15.54 -6.32
N ALA A 222 0.79 -15.55 -6.42
CA ALA A 222 -0.06 -14.93 -5.41
C ALA A 222 0.03 -15.61 -4.03
N PRO A 223 0.02 -16.96 -3.90
CA PRO A 223 0.21 -17.61 -2.61
C PRO A 223 1.59 -17.31 -1.99
N ARG A 224 2.65 -17.21 -2.81
CA ARG A 224 4.00 -16.90 -2.33
C ARG A 224 4.12 -15.45 -1.86
N GLN A 225 3.58 -14.51 -2.63
CA GLN A 225 3.53 -13.11 -2.22
C GLN A 225 2.73 -12.96 -0.92
N ALA A 226 1.57 -13.61 -0.80
CA ALA A 226 0.77 -13.60 0.42
C ALA A 226 1.53 -14.16 1.63
N ALA A 227 2.33 -15.21 1.46
CA ALA A 227 3.16 -15.77 2.52
C ALA A 227 4.29 -14.80 2.95
N ILE A 228 4.93 -14.11 2.00
CA ILE A 228 5.92 -13.06 2.28
C ILE A 228 5.26 -11.91 3.05
N ASP A 229 4.13 -11.42 2.55
CA ASP A 229 3.39 -10.32 3.18
C ASP A 229 2.97 -10.69 4.60
N ALA A 230 2.47 -11.91 4.83
CA ALA A 230 2.11 -12.38 6.17
C ALA A 230 3.32 -12.43 7.11
N ARG A 231 4.48 -12.95 6.66
CA ARG A 231 5.71 -12.99 7.48
C ARG A 231 6.19 -11.60 7.85
N VAL A 232 6.23 -10.71 6.87
CA VAL A 232 6.69 -9.33 7.04
C VAL A 232 5.72 -8.53 7.90
N MET A 233 4.41 -8.70 7.71
CA MET A 233 3.38 -8.06 8.56
C MET A 233 3.42 -8.58 9.99
N ASN A 234 3.63 -9.88 10.22
CA ASN A 234 3.78 -10.41 11.57
C ASN A 234 5.00 -9.83 12.29
N GLU A 235 6.08 -9.57 11.55
CA GLU A 235 7.32 -9.05 12.12
C GLU A 235 7.28 -7.53 12.33
N TYR A 236 6.79 -6.76 11.34
CA TYR A 236 6.89 -5.30 11.31
C TYR A 236 5.54 -4.58 11.48
N GLY A 237 4.42 -5.25 11.23
CA GLY A 237 3.06 -4.71 11.40
C GLY A 237 2.81 -4.07 12.78
N PRO A 238 3.22 -4.72 13.90
CA PRO A 238 3.04 -4.15 15.23
C PRO A 238 3.74 -2.79 15.43
N LEU A 239 4.83 -2.50 14.71
CA LEU A 239 5.49 -1.19 14.75
C LEU A 239 4.64 -0.08 14.13
N MET A 240 3.75 -0.41 13.21
CA MET A 240 2.89 0.54 12.51
C MET A 240 1.48 0.61 13.12
N GLY A 241 1.22 -0.14 14.19
CA GLY A 241 -0.11 -0.25 14.79
C GLY A 241 -1.08 -1.07 13.93
N LEU A 242 -0.57 -2.11 13.24
CA LEU A 242 -1.31 -3.10 12.45
C LEU A 242 -1.24 -4.49 13.07
#